data_AF-X6GSP1-F1
#
_entry.id   AF-X6GSP1-F1
#
_cell.length_a   1.000
_cell.length_b   1.000
_cell.length_c   1.000
_cell.angle_alpha   90.00
_cell.angle_beta   90.00
_cell.angle_gamma   90.00
#
_symmetry.space_group_name_H-M   'P 1'
#
loop_
_entity.id
_entity.type
_entity.pdbx_description
1 polymer ?
#
loop_
_entity_poly.entity_id
_entity_poly.type
_entity_poly.pdbx_seq_one_letter_code
_entity_poly.pdbx_strand_id
1 'polypeptide(L)' 'MWYVYLLESKATEGERYIGVTSDLKRRLAEHNAGKSSHTSKFMPWRIVTYIAFSNRAKATSFERYLKSGSGHAFASKRLW' A
#
# COMPACT_ATOMS: atom_id res chain seq x y z
N MET A 1 5.78 -12.42 -9.25
CA MET A 1 5.56 -10.97 -9.44
C MET A 1 5.56 -10.31 -8.07
N TRP A 2 5.96 -9.05 -7.96
CA TRP A 2 5.93 -8.25 -6.74
C TRP A 2 5.05 -7.02 -6.95
N TYR A 3 4.26 -6.65 -5.96
CA TYR A 3 3.29 -5.57 -6.05
C TYR A 3 3.59 -4.53 -4.99
N VAL A 4 3.80 -3.29 -5.41
CA VAL A 4 3.69 -2.14 -4.52
C VAL A 4 2.23 -1.71 -4.54
N TYR A 5 1.60 -1.61 -3.38
CA TYR A 5 0.18 -1.32 -3.26
C TYR A 5 -0.07 -0.15 -2.33
N LEU A 6 -1.11 0.60 -2.68
CA LEU A 6 -1.60 1.78 -2.00
C LEU A 6 -3.01 1.47 -1.51
N LEU A 7 -3.20 1.48 -0.20
CA LEU A 7 -4.49 1.28 0.45
C LEU A 7 -4.99 2.58 1.03
N GLU A 8 -6.31 2.72 1.02
CA GLU A 8 -7.02 3.79 1.73
C GLU A 8 -8.10 3.16 2.59
N SER A 9 -8.26 3.69 3.81
CA SER A 9 -9.37 3.29 4.68
C SER A 9 -10.69 3.76 4.09
N LYS A 10 -11.71 2.90 4.14
CA LYS A 10 -13.09 3.28 3.86
C LYS A 10 -13.80 3.89 5.07
N ALA A 11 -13.26 3.68 6.28
CA ALA A 11 -13.88 4.13 7.52
C ALA A 11 -13.30 5.45 8.04
N THR A 12 -12.05 5.77 7.68
CA THR A 12 -11.36 6.96 8.18
C THR A 12 -10.73 7.71 7.02
N GLU A 13 -11.24 8.91 6.74
CA GLU A 13 -10.75 9.73 5.64
C GLU A 13 -9.28 10.15 5.87
N GLY A 14 -8.48 10.10 4.80
CA GLY A 14 -7.06 10.45 4.85
C GLY A 14 -6.13 9.33 5.32
N GLU A 15 -6.65 8.26 5.93
CA GLU A 15 -5.84 7.13 6.38
C GLU A 15 -5.37 6.26 5.21
N ARG A 16 -4.06 6.25 4.99
CA ARG A 16 -3.41 5.70 3.81
C ARG A 16 -2.25 4.78 4.19
N TYR A 17 -2.06 3.73 3.41
CA TYR A 17 -1.00 2.76 3.64
C TYR A 17 -0.31 2.38 2.33
N ILE A 18 1.03 2.33 2.35
CA ILE A 18 1.83 1.85 1.23
C ILE A 18 2.62 0.63 1.69
N GLY A 19 2.57 -0.45 0.91
CA GLY A 19 3.31 -1.67 1.19
C GLY A 19 3.73 -2.41 -0.07
N VAL A 20 4.48 -3.49 0.14
CA VAL A 20 4.90 -4.41 -0.92
C VAL A 20 4.54 -5.85 -0.56
N THR A 21 4.12 -6.64 -1.54
CA THR A 21 3.75 -8.06 -1.37
C THR A 21 3.96 -8.84 -2.66
N SER A 22 4.15 -10.16 -2.57
CA SER A 22 4.07 -11.06 -3.72
C SER A 22 2.64 -11.54 -4.00
N ASP A 23 1.72 -11.36 -3.04
CA ASP A 23 0.32 -11.73 -3.15
C ASP A 23 -0.56 -10.58 -2.61
N LEU A 24 -1.20 -9.86 -3.54
CA LEU A 24 -2.01 -8.68 -3.25
C LEU A 24 -3.36 -9.05 -2.61
N LYS A 25 -3.99 -10.13 -3.06
CA LYS A 25 -5.31 -10.55 -2.57
C LYS A 25 -5.21 -11.04 -1.13
N ARG A 26 -4.24 -11.91 -0.84
CA ARG A 26 -3.98 -12.38 0.51
C ARG A 26 -3.68 -11.21 1.44
N ARG A 27 -2.84 -10.27 1.00
CA ARG A 27 -2.42 -9.14 1.84
C ARG A 27 -3.57 -8.20 2.17
N LEU A 28 -4.45 -7.89 1.22
CA LEU A 28 -5.65 -7.11 1.48
C LEU A 28 -6.57 -7.80 2.50
N ALA A 29 -6.77 -9.12 2.37
CA ALA A 29 -7.57 -9.89 3.31
C ALA A 29 -6.95 -9.87 4.73
N GLU A 30 -5.63 -9.98 4.85
CA GLU A 30 -4.93 -9.86 6.15
C GLU A 30 -5.13 -8.48 6.80
N HIS A 31 -5.03 -7.39 6.01
CA HIS A 31 -5.29 -6.04 6.50
C HIS A 31 -6.72 -5.89 7.00
N ASN A 32 -7.70 -6.42 6.28
CA ASN A 32 -9.12 -6.37 6.65
C ASN A 32 -9.53 -7.39 7.72
N ALA A 33 -8.66 -8.34 8.06
CA ALA A 33 -8.82 -9.25 9.18
C ALA A 33 -8.10 -8.77 10.45
N GLY A 34 -7.53 -7.56 10.44
CA GLY A 34 -6.90 -6.95 11.61
C GLY A 34 -5.56 -7.56 12.01
N LYS A 35 -4.93 -8.34 11.13
CA LYS A 35 -3.68 -9.06 11.43
C LYS A 35 -2.44 -8.15 11.56
N SER A 36 -2.60 -6.85 11.36
CA SER A 36 -1.55 -5.86 11.54
C SER A 36 -2.02 -4.81 12.55
N SER A 37 -1.29 -4.68 13.66
CA SER A 37 -1.60 -3.75 14.76
C SER A 37 -1.74 -2.30 14.29
N HIS A 38 -0.95 -1.89 13.29
CA HIS A 38 -0.97 -0.53 12.76
C HIS A 38 -2.15 -0.26 11.82
N THR A 39 -2.58 -1.27 11.05
CA THR A 39 -3.65 -1.10 10.05
C THR A 39 -5.02 -1.57 10.53
N SER A 40 -5.07 -2.38 11.59
CA SER A 40 -6.32 -2.89 12.18
C SER A 40 -7.26 -1.77 12.66
N LYS A 41 -6.71 -0.65 13.11
CA LYS A 41 -7.48 0.50 13.63
C LYS A 41 -8.33 1.21 12.57
N PHE A 42 -7.94 1.10 11.30
CA PHE A 42 -8.56 1.85 10.21
C PHE A 42 -9.18 0.93 9.14
N MET A 43 -9.50 -0.31 9.53
CA MET A 43 -10.28 -1.20 8.67
C MET A 43 -11.72 -0.64 8.47
N PRO A 44 -12.37 -0.93 7.34
CA PRO A 44 -11.91 -1.74 6.22
C PRO A 44 -11.10 -0.92 5.19
N TRP A 45 -10.09 -1.54 4.62
CA TRP A 45 -9.21 -1.02 3.59
C TRP A 45 -9.68 -1.39 2.18
N ARG A 46 -9.46 -0.48 1.23
CA ARG A 46 -9.54 -0.75 -0.22
C ARG A 46 -8.19 -0.50 -0.88
N ILE A 47 -7.93 -1.22 -1.97
CA ILE A 47 -6.80 -0.90 -2.86
C ILE A 47 -7.23 0.28 -3.74
N VAL A 48 -6.42 1.34 -3.74
CA VAL A 48 -6.57 2.47 -4.67
C VAL A 48 -5.76 2.21 -5.93
N THR A 49 -4.47 1.92 -5.74
CA THR A 49 -3.52 1.67 -6.83
C THR A 49 -2.60 0.51 -6.46
N TYR A 50 -2.18 -0.27 -7.44
CA TYR A 50 -1.06 -1.19 -7.31
C TYR A 50 -0.21 -1.20 -8.56
N ILE A 51 1.10 -1.43 -8.39
CA ILE A 51 2.08 -1.46 -9.48
C ILE A 51 2.84 -2.78 -9.39
N ALA A 52 2.88 -3.50 -10.49
CA ALA A 52 3.53 -4.80 -10.60
C ALA A 52 4.97 -4.68 -11.10
N PHE A 53 5.88 -5.38 -10.44
CA PHE A 53 7.30 -5.49 -10.77
C PHE A 53 7.69 -6.95 -10.87
N SER A 54 8.43 -7.31 -11.92
CA SER A 54 9.03 -8.64 -12.05
C SER A 54 10.15 -8.88 -11.02
N ASN A 55 10.85 -7.82 -10.62
CA ASN A 55 11.98 -7.87 -9.70
C ASN A 55 11.61 -7.32 -8.30
N ARG A 56 11.86 -8.10 -7.25
CA ARG A 56 11.62 -7.73 -5.85
C ARG A 56 12.35 -6.46 -5.43
N ALA A 57 13.64 -6.35 -5.77
CA ALA A 57 14.47 -5.22 -5.37
C ALA A 57 13.95 -3.90 -5.96
N LYS A 58 13.47 -3.93 -7.21
CA LYS A 58 12.81 -2.77 -7.84
C LYS A 58 11.52 -2.38 -7.12
N ALA A 59 10.68 -3.36 -6.79
CA ALA A 59 9.45 -3.11 -6.02
C ALA A 59 9.77 -2.48 -4.65
N THR A 60 10.72 -3.03 -3.90
CA THR A 60 11.12 -2.51 -2.59
C THR A 60 11.75 -1.11 -2.70
N SER A 61 12.59 -0.87 -3.72
CA SER A 61 13.18 0.46 -3.95
C SER A 61 12.10 1.50 -4.27
N PHE A 62 11.10 1.13 -5.07
CA PHE A 62 9.98 1.99 -5.40
C PHE A 62 9.08 2.26 -4.18
N GLU A 63 8.78 1.25 -3.38
CA GLU A 63 8.03 1.43 -2.13
C GLU A 63 8.74 2.37 -1.15
N ARG A 64 10.05 2.23 -0.98
CA ARG A 64 10.87 3.17 -0.19
C ARG A 64 10.85 4.57 -0.76
N TYR A 65 10.94 4.70 -2.08
CA TYR A 65 10.82 5.99 -2.74
C TYR A 65 9.47 6.64 -2.43
N LEU A 66 8.36 5.93 -2.59
CA LEU A 66 7.01 6.47 -2.28
C LEU A 66 6.87 6.93 -0.82
N LYS A 67 7.64 6.35 0.11
CA LYS A 67 7.70 6.73 1.54
C LYS A 67 8.70 7.85 1.85
N SER A 68 9.44 8.34 0.86
CA SER A 68 10.33 9.49 0.99
C SER A 68 9.60 10.80 0.66
N GLY A 69 10.15 11.96 1.04
CA GLY A 69 9.47 13.26 0.87
C GLY A 69 8.99 13.53 -0.56
N SER A 70 9.88 13.42 -1.56
CA SER A 70 9.50 13.66 -2.96
C SER A 70 8.57 12.57 -3.50
N GLY A 71 8.74 11.32 -3.07
CA GLY A 71 7.84 10.23 -3.46
C GLY A 71 6.46 10.33 -2.83
N HIS A 72 6.33 10.87 -1.61
CA HIS A 72 5.05 11.19 -0.99
C HIS A 72 4.29 12.23 -1.82
N ALA A 73 4.96 13.29 -2.26
CA ALA A 73 4.35 14.29 -3.14
C ALA A 73 3.92 13.69 -4.49
N PHE A 74 4.73 12.80 -5.05
CA PHE A 74 4.38 12.06 -6.27
C PHE A 74 3.15 11.17 -6.08
N ALA A 75 3.12 10.34 -5.03
CA ALA A 75 1.99 9.48 -4.70
C ALA A 75 0.70 10.30 -4.53
N SER A 76 0.79 11.42 -3.80
CA SER A 76 -0.35 12.32 -3.58
C SER A 76 -0.91 12.98 -4.81
N LYS A 77 -0.09 13.21 -5.83
CA LYS A 77 -0.56 13.85 -7.06
C LYS A 77 -1.03 12.84 -8.11
N ARG A 78 -0.60 11.57 -8.03
CA ARG A 78 -0.69 10.62 -9.15
C ARG A 78 -1.26 9.24 -8.82
N LEU A 79 -1.21 8.80 -7.57
CA LEU A 79 -1.48 7.40 -7.21
C LEU A 79 -2.58 7.23 -6.13
N TRP A 80 -2.92 8.27 -5.38
CA TRP A 80 -4.08 8.29 -4.50
C TRP A 80 -5.35 8.73 -5.25
#